data_AF-A0A5B1R8J5-F1
#
_entry.id   AF-A0A5B1R8J5-F1
#
_cell.length_a   1.000
_cell.length_b   1.000
_cell.length_c   1.000
_cell.angle_alpha   90.00
_cell.angle_beta   90.00
_cell.angle_gamma   90.00
#
_symmetry.space_group_name_H-M   'P 1'
#
loop_
_entity.id
_entity.type
_entity.pdbx_description
1 polymer ?
#
loop_
_entity_poly.entity_id
_entity_poly.type
_entity_poly.pdbx_seq_one_letter_code
_entity_poly.pdbx_strand_id
1 'polypeptide(L)'
;MLDTKDVKPEDDITSPYFLTPGEKWWRDRQPMLESRGYMLRSRHRPGWTPSWLSKGEHYSYGFEDSIMKTFAVYNIDATRISDGAPVYFKALPPFPDGTGNFQELDVGLFFSSEPRRSDPRNLCVPIVDWWHIPEERTSFIVMPLLRACDSPEFLTVGEVVDFLWQIFEGLASMHEHHVAHRDCWAGNIMMDPGNMYPRSFHPIEMDLNTDLHGHAPHKSRTDCPPRYYLMDFGLSNRFNPVNGP
;
A
#
# COMPACT_ATOMS: atom_id res chain seq x y z
N MET A 1 -21.47 -34.96 -24.06
CA MET A 1 -20.57 -33.85 -24.40
C MET A 1 -20.64 -32.89 -23.22
N LEU A 2 -19.53 -32.73 -22.50
CA LEU A 2 -19.45 -31.75 -21.41
C LEU A 2 -19.41 -30.38 -22.05
N ASP A 3 -20.34 -29.53 -21.62
CA ASP A 3 -20.50 -28.14 -22.03
C ASP A 3 -19.24 -27.36 -21.62
N THR A 4 -18.30 -27.19 -22.54
CA THR A 4 -17.17 -26.28 -22.36
C THR A 4 -17.73 -24.87 -22.42
N LYS A 5 -18.21 -24.36 -21.28
CA LYS A 5 -18.47 -22.93 -21.12
C LYS A 5 -17.24 -22.19 -21.64
N ASP A 6 -17.42 -21.27 -22.59
CA ASP A 6 -16.38 -20.37 -23.05
C ASP A 6 -15.81 -19.62 -21.83
N VAL A 7 -14.68 -20.11 -21.32
CA VAL A 7 -13.96 -19.48 -20.22
C VAL A 7 -13.37 -18.20 -20.78
N LYS A 8 -13.68 -17.04 -20.17
CA LYS A 8 -13.10 -15.78 -20.63
C LYS A 8 -11.58 -15.85 -20.51
N PRO A 9 -10.80 -15.22 -21.42
CA PRO A 9 -9.34 -15.25 -21.34
C PRO A 9 -8.76 -14.76 -20.01
N GLU A 10 -9.47 -13.90 -19.28
CA GLU A 10 -9.08 -13.43 -17.94
C GLU A 10 -9.39 -14.41 -16.80
N ASP A 11 -10.18 -15.44 -17.07
CA ASP A 11 -10.57 -16.50 -16.13
C ASP A 11 -9.72 -17.78 -16.31
N ASP A 12 -9.07 -17.97 -17.46
CA ASP A 12 -8.18 -19.10 -17.74
C ASP A 12 -6.77 -18.84 -17.22
N ILE A 13 -6.29 -19.62 -16.25
CA ILE A 13 -4.95 -19.48 -15.67
C ILE A 13 -3.80 -19.68 -16.66
N THR A 14 -4.06 -20.34 -17.79
CA THR A 14 -3.07 -20.57 -18.84
C THR A 14 -3.02 -19.44 -19.87
N SER A 15 -4.01 -18.56 -19.84
CA SER A 15 -4.11 -17.43 -20.77
C SER A 15 -3.17 -16.29 -20.36
N PRO A 16 -2.52 -15.62 -21.33
CA PRO A 16 -1.69 -14.44 -21.05
C PRO A 16 -2.50 -13.25 -20.50
N TYR A 17 -3.83 -13.28 -20.63
CA TYR A 17 -4.76 -12.27 -20.12
C TYR A 17 -5.27 -12.59 -18.71
N PHE A 18 -4.84 -13.69 -18.09
CA PHE A 18 -5.32 -14.11 -16.79
C PHE A 18 -5.19 -13.00 -15.75
N LEU A 19 -6.25 -12.79 -14.96
CA LEU A 19 -6.24 -11.94 -13.78
C LEU A 19 -6.71 -12.75 -12.57
N THR A 20 -6.10 -12.55 -11.41
CA THR A 20 -6.62 -13.12 -10.16
C THR A 20 -7.95 -12.47 -9.77
N PRO A 21 -8.76 -13.09 -8.88
CA PRO A 21 -9.97 -12.45 -8.36
C PRO A 21 -9.72 -11.05 -7.76
N GLY A 22 -8.60 -10.85 -7.06
CA GLY A 22 -8.24 -9.54 -6.51
C GLY A 22 -7.86 -8.52 -7.58
N GLU A 23 -7.16 -8.95 -8.63
CA GLU A 23 -6.84 -8.08 -9.76
C GLU A 23 -8.10 -7.64 -10.52
N LYS A 24 -9.07 -8.54 -10.72
CA LYS A 24 -10.38 -8.20 -11.30
C LYS A 24 -11.13 -7.20 -10.43
N TRP A 25 -11.15 -7.41 -9.12
CA TRP A 25 -11.83 -6.53 -8.16
C TRP A 25 -11.32 -5.08 -8.23
N TRP A 26 -10.00 -4.91 -8.39
CA TRP A 26 -9.37 -3.60 -8.58
C TRP A 26 -9.56 -3.04 -9.98
N ARG A 27 -9.44 -3.87 -11.02
CA ARG A 27 -9.68 -3.46 -12.41
C ARG A 27 -11.06 -2.86 -12.60
N ASP A 28 -12.08 -3.50 -12.04
CA ASP A 28 -13.47 -3.04 -12.16
C ASP A 28 -13.69 -1.69 -11.44
N ARG A 29 -12.78 -1.30 -10.54
CA ARG A 29 -12.79 -0.02 -9.81
C ARG A 29 -11.87 1.04 -10.40
N GLN A 30 -11.06 0.72 -11.41
CA GLN A 30 -10.16 1.68 -12.06
C GLN A 30 -10.90 2.97 -12.53
N PRO A 31 -12.09 2.92 -13.18
CA PRO A 31 -12.76 4.15 -13.60
C PRO A 31 -13.09 5.10 -12.44
N MET A 32 -13.49 4.54 -11.29
CA MET A 32 -13.73 5.30 -10.07
C MET A 32 -12.42 5.93 -9.55
N LEU A 33 -11.34 5.16 -9.48
CA LEU A 33 -10.03 5.65 -9.03
C LEU A 33 -9.52 6.78 -9.94
N GLU A 34 -9.69 6.63 -11.25
CA GLU A 34 -9.28 7.62 -12.24
C GLU A 34 -10.04 8.94 -12.09
N SER A 35 -11.37 8.88 -11.88
CA SER A 35 -12.17 10.07 -11.61
C SER A 35 -11.77 10.80 -10.32
N ARG A 36 -11.09 10.11 -9.40
CA ARG A 36 -10.49 10.68 -8.18
C ARG A 36 -9.03 11.08 -8.34
N GLY A 37 -8.45 10.92 -9.52
CA GLY A 37 -7.07 11.32 -9.79
C GLY A 37 -6.03 10.23 -9.49
N TYR A 38 -6.41 8.95 -9.52
CA TYR A 38 -5.49 7.82 -9.30
C TYR A 38 -5.53 6.81 -10.43
N MET A 39 -4.37 6.28 -10.79
CA MET A 39 -4.19 5.36 -11.90
C MET A 39 -3.48 4.09 -11.45
N LEU A 40 -4.11 2.93 -11.62
CA LEU A 40 -3.47 1.64 -11.36
C LEU A 40 -2.44 1.29 -12.45
N ARG A 41 -1.59 0.30 -12.18
CA ARG A 41 -0.69 -0.30 -13.19
C ARG A 41 -1.49 -0.83 -14.39
N SER A 42 -0.86 -0.83 -15.56
CA SER A 42 -1.57 -1.09 -16.84
C SER A 42 -2.37 -2.39 -16.85
N ARG A 43 -1.83 -3.45 -16.23
CA ARG A 43 -2.47 -4.76 -15.99
C ARG A 43 -3.86 -4.68 -15.36
N HIS A 44 -4.11 -3.69 -14.51
CA HIS A 44 -5.38 -3.53 -13.77
C HIS A 44 -6.29 -2.48 -14.41
N ARG A 45 -6.10 -2.14 -15.68
CA ARG A 45 -6.94 -1.18 -16.38
C ARG A 45 -7.96 -1.89 -17.28
N PRO A 46 -9.19 -1.38 -17.41
CA PRO A 46 -10.16 -1.89 -18.36
C PRO A 46 -9.58 -1.91 -19.79
N GLY A 47 -9.74 -3.02 -20.50
CA GLY A 47 -9.21 -3.19 -21.85
C GLY A 47 -7.70 -3.44 -21.93
N TRP A 48 -7.03 -3.74 -20.81
CA TRP A 48 -5.62 -4.13 -20.80
C TRP A 48 -5.35 -5.26 -21.81
N THR A 49 -4.28 -5.09 -22.58
CA THR A 49 -3.71 -6.11 -23.46
C THR A 49 -2.26 -6.33 -23.04
N PRO A 50 -1.83 -7.59 -22.82
CA PRO A 50 -0.46 -7.93 -22.47
C PRO A 50 0.56 -7.31 -23.43
N SER A 51 1.45 -6.50 -22.89
CA SER A 51 2.37 -5.71 -23.71
C SER A 51 3.38 -6.57 -24.48
N TRP A 52 3.74 -7.75 -23.96
CA TRP A 52 4.63 -8.69 -24.64
C TRP A 52 4.05 -9.25 -25.94
N LEU A 53 2.74 -9.48 -25.98
CA LEU A 53 2.07 -9.95 -27.21
C LEU A 53 2.16 -8.91 -28.32
N SER A 54 2.02 -7.63 -27.97
CA SER A 54 2.15 -6.52 -28.95
C SER A 54 3.57 -6.40 -29.52
N LYS A 55 4.58 -6.86 -28.78
CA LYS A 55 5.98 -6.91 -29.23
C LYS A 55 6.35 -8.21 -29.95
N GLY A 56 5.40 -9.13 -30.12
CA GLY A 56 5.65 -10.43 -30.76
C GLY A 56 6.39 -11.42 -29.86
N GLU A 57 6.46 -11.16 -28.56
CA GLU A 57 7.12 -12.03 -27.59
C GLU A 57 6.17 -13.13 -27.11
N HIS A 58 6.69 -14.35 -26.95
CA HIS A 58 5.94 -15.50 -26.44
C HIS A 58 5.98 -15.64 -24.92
N TYR A 59 6.92 -14.94 -24.26
CA TYR A 59 7.14 -14.99 -22.83
C TYR A 59 6.86 -13.63 -22.21
N SER A 60 6.24 -13.64 -21.03
CA SER A 60 5.87 -12.43 -20.30
C SER A 60 7.02 -11.85 -19.45
N TYR A 61 8.13 -12.58 -19.30
CA TYR A 61 9.26 -12.17 -18.46
C TYR A 61 9.86 -10.83 -18.91
N GLY A 62 10.09 -9.92 -17.95
CA GLY A 62 10.68 -8.61 -18.19
C GLY A 62 9.69 -7.52 -18.58
N PHE A 63 8.38 -7.79 -18.53
CA PHE A 63 7.33 -6.81 -18.77
C PHE A 63 6.62 -6.43 -17.47
N GLU A 64 6.53 -5.14 -17.16
CA GLU A 64 5.88 -4.65 -15.92
C GLU A 64 4.47 -5.19 -15.76
N ASP A 65 3.70 -5.20 -16.83
CA ASP A 65 2.31 -5.63 -16.84
C ASP A 65 2.12 -7.15 -16.78
N SER A 66 3.21 -7.93 -16.70
CA SER A 66 3.16 -9.33 -16.31
C SER A 66 3.18 -9.53 -14.80
N ILE A 67 3.62 -8.53 -14.03
CA ILE A 67 3.77 -8.67 -12.58
C ILE A 67 2.41 -8.61 -11.90
N MET A 68 2.01 -9.77 -11.40
CA MET A 68 0.77 -9.95 -10.65
C MET A 68 0.86 -9.26 -9.28
N LYS A 69 -0.28 -8.86 -8.71
CA LYS A 69 -0.28 -8.39 -7.31
C LYS A 69 0.09 -9.54 -6.37
N THR A 70 0.93 -9.26 -5.38
CA THR A 70 1.32 -10.22 -4.33
C THR A 70 0.64 -9.94 -2.98
N PHE A 71 0.06 -8.75 -2.81
CA PHE A 71 -0.57 -8.32 -1.56
C PHE A 71 -1.96 -8.94 -1.31
N ALA A 72 -2.50 -8.76 -0.10
CA ALA A 72 -3.88 -9.10 0.24
C ALA A 72 -4.88 -8.50 -0.76
N VAL A 73 -5.99 -9.22 -1.04
CA VAL A 73 -6.98 -8.89 -2.09
C VAL A 73 -7.33 -7.39 -2.12
N TYR A 74 -7.56 -6.80 -0.96
CA TYR A 74 -8.04 -5.43 -0.79
C TYR A 74 -6.93 -4.37 -0.73
N ASN A 75 -5.74 -4.67 -1.23
CA ASN A 75 -4.61 -3.74 -1.20
C ASN A 75 -3.96 -3.64 -2.57
N ILE A 76 -3.66 -2.44 -3.08
CA ILE A 76 -2.98 -2.30 -4.37
C ILE A 76 -2.15 -1.02 -4.43
N ASP A 77 -1.09 -1.03 -5.22
CA ASP A 77 -0.34 0.17 -5.57
C ASP A 77 -1.02 0.96 -6.70
N ALA A 78 -0.81 2.28 -6.72
CA ALA A 78 -1.27 3.15 -7.79
C ALA A 78 -0.35 4.38 -7.93
N THR A 79 -0.64 5.21 -8.92
CA THR A 79 0.00 6.51 -9.12
C THR A 79 -1.03 7.62 -9.01
N ARG A 80 -0.74 8.64 -8.21
CA ARG A 80 -1.54 9.87 -8.20
C ARG A 80 -1.26 10.67 -9.47
N ILE A 81 -2.30 11.00 -10.22
CA ILE A 81 -2.20 11.60 -11.55
C ILE A 81 -1.65 13.03 -11.49
N SER A 82 -1.95 13.78 -10.44
CA SER A 82 -1.61 15.21 -10.34
C SER A 82 -0.11 15.49 -10.28
N ASP A 83 0.68 14.57 -9.72
CA ASP A 83 2.11 14.76 -9.47
C ASP A 83 2.97 13.51 -9.72
N GLY A 84 2.36 12.39 -10.13
CA GLY A 84 3.07 11.14 -10.36
C GLY A 84 3.53 10.43 -9.09
N ALA A 85 3.07 10.86 -7.90
CA ALA A 85 3.49 10.24 -6.65
C ALA A 85 2.95 8.80 -6.54
N PRO A 86 3.79 7.81 -6.18
CA PRO A 86 3.32 6.46 -5.93
C PRO A 86 2.53 6.41 -4.61
N VAL A 87 1.38 5.76 -4.66
CA VAL A 87 0.48 5.60 -3.51
C VAL A 87 0.10 4.15 -3.32
N TYR A 88 -0.41 3.85 -2.13
CA TYR A 88 -0.91 2.56 -1.73
C TYR A 88 -2.37 2.68 -1.29
N PHE A 89 -3.20 1.83 -1.86
CA PHE A 89 -4.60 1.71 -1.53
C PHE A 89 -4.83 0.54 -0.59
N LYS A 90 -5.67 0.77 0.42
CA LYS A 90 -6.29 -0.29 1.22
C LYS A 90 -7.79 -0.08 1.22
N ALA A 91 -8.54 -1.10 0.80
CA ALA A 91 -9.98 -1.15 0.92
C ALA A 91 -10.36 -1.90 2.20
N LEU A 92 -11.38 -1.39 2.88
CA LEU A 92 -11.92 -1.90 4.14
C LEU A 92 -13.36 -2.37 3.86
N PRO A 93 -13.54 -3.60 3.34
CA PRO A 93 -14.86 -4.17 3.17
C PRO A 93 -15.51 -4.45 4.54
N PRO A 94 -16.84 -4.61 4.58
CA PRO A 94 -17.53 -4.96 5.82
C PRO A 94 -17.07 -6.32 6.36
N PHE A 95 -17.25 -6.53 7.66
CA PHE A 95 -17.03 -7.82 8.30
C PHE A 95 -18.02 -8.88 7.76
N PRO A 96 -17.77 -10.18 8.00
CA PRO A 96 -18.65 -11.26 7.49
C PRO A 96 -20.12 -11.16 7.94
N ASP A 97 -20.39 -10.50 9.07
CA ASP A 97 -21.74 -10.24 9.57
C ASP A 97 -22.42 -9.02 8.92
N GLY A 98 -21.73 -8.37 7.98
CA GLY A 98 -22.17 -7.18 7.25
C GLY A 98 -21.98 -5.87 7.99
N THR A 99 -21.40 -5.87 9.19
CA THR A 99 -21.06 -4.64 9.92
C THR A 99 -19.91 -3.92 9.23
N GLY A 100 -19.96 -2.58 9.21
CA GLY A 100 -18.93 -1.78 8.53
C GLY A 100 -17.59 -1.83 9.26
N ASN A 101 -16.50 -1.91 8.49
CA ASN A 101 -15.14 -1.89 9.00
C ASN A 101 -14.56 -0.47 8.95
N PHE A 102 -14.66 0.26 10.06
CA PHE A 102 -14.24 1.66 10.15
C PHE A 102 -13.07 1.90 11.11
N GLN A 103 -12.70 0.92 11.93
CA GLN A 103 -11.73 1.10 13.01
C GLN A 103 -10.38 1.62 12.51
N GLU A 104 -9.86 1.02 11.45
CA GLU A 104 -8.59 1.43 10.86
C GLU A 104 -8.67 2.84 10.24
N LEU A 105 -9.78 3.14 9.55
CA LEU A 105 -10.03 4.47 8.97
C LEU A 105 -10.11 5.52 10.07
N ASP A 106 -10.86 5.27 11.13
CA ASP A 106 -11.08 6.22 12.23
C ASP A 106 -9.76 6.58 12.93
N VAL A 107 -8.93 5.58 13.24
CA VAL A 107 -7.62 5.80 13.86
C VAL A 107 -6.67 6.52 12.88
N GLY A 108 -6.62 6.09 11.63
CA GLY A 108 -5.76 6.73 10.63
C GLY A 108 -6.15 8.19 10.38
N LEU A 109 -7.44 8.52 10.28
CA LEU A 109 -7.92 9.89 10.11
C LEU A 109 -7.68 10.73 11.36
N PHE A 110 -7.82 10.13 12.55
CA PHE A 110 -7.51 10.81 13.80
C PHE A 110 -6.07 11.32 13.81
N PHE A 111 -5.08 10.49 13.49
CA PHE A 111 -3.68 10.90 13.41
C PHE A 111 -3.33 11.70 12.17
N SER A 112 -4.12 11.63 11.10
CA SER A 112 -3.95 12.44 9.88
C SER A 112 -4.58 13.83 9.96
N SER A 113 -5.17 14.18 11.11
CA SER A 113 -5.82 15.47 11.35
C SER A 113 -5.02 16.35 12.30
N GLU A 114 -5.13 17.67 12.13
CA GLU A 114 -4.48 18.63 13.03
C GLU A 114 -5.04 18.57 14.47
N PRO A 115 -4.22 18.91 15.49
CA PRO A 115 -2.79 19.28 15.42
C PRO A 115 -1.84 18.07 15.28
N ARG A 116 -2.36 16.84 15.37
CA ARG A 116 -1.55 15.60 15.41
C ARG A 116 -0.76 15.37 14.14
N ARG A 117 -1.33 15.72 12.99
CA ARG A 117 -0.66 15.61 11.69
C ARG A 117 0.65 16.40 11.65
N SER A 118 0.69 17.59 12.28
CA SER A 118 1.88 18.44 12.32
C SER A 118 2.85 18.10 13.46
N ASP A 119 2.51 17.19 14.38
CA ASP A 119 3.45 16.75 15.42
C ASP A 119 4.54 15.86 14.78
N PRO A 120 5.83 16.25 14.82
CA PRO A 120 6.90 15.46 14.23
C PRO A 120 7.07 14.08 14.86
N ARG A 121 6.59 13.88 16.11
CA ARG A 121 6.60 12.60 16.84
C ARG A 121 5.47 11.67 16.39
N ASN A 122 4.47 12.18 15.68
CA ASN A 122 3.43 11.35 15.09
C ASN A 122 4.01 10.57 13.91
N LEU A 123 4.23 9.28 14.13
CA LEU A 123 4.69 8.35 13.11
C LEU A 123 3.55 7.48 12.56
N CYS A 124 2.28 7.79 12.80
CA CYS A 124 1.20 7.10 12.09
C CYS A 124 1.26 7.47 10.60
N VAL A 125 1.12 6.48 9.72
CA VAL A 125 1.07 6.70 8.28
C VAL A 125 -0.03 7.71 7.93
N PRO A 126 0.28 8.75 7.13
CA PRO A 126 -0.72 9.74 6.77
C PRO A 126 -1.72 9.16 5.77
N ILE A 127 -3.00 9.33 6.05
CA ILE A 127 -4.09 9.16 5.08
C ILE A 127 -4.12 10.43 4.22
N VAL A 128 -3.72 10.30 2.96
CA VAL A 128 -3.66 11.43 2.02
C VAL A 128 -5.00 11.69 1.34
N ASP A 129 -5.83 10.66 1.24
CA ASP A 129 -7.20 10.72 0.70
C ASP A 129 -7.99 9.50 1.19
N TRP A 130 -9.32 9.61 1.19
CA TRP A 130 -10.20 8.52 1.57
C TRP A 130 -11.62 8.74 1.05
N TRP A 131 -12.38 7.67 0.92
CA TRP A 131 -13.82 7.75 0.67
C TRP A 131 -14.54 6.49 1.11
N HIS A 132 -15.86 6.58 1.20
CA HIS A 132 -16.74 5.45 1.52
C HIS A 132 -17.76 5.25 0.39
N ILE A 133 -18.02 3.99 0.05
CA ILE A 133 -19.10 3.59 -0.86
C ILE A 133 -20.20 2.93 -0.02
N PRO A 134 -21.31 3.63 0.28
CA PRO A 134 -22.37 3.13 1.14
C PRO A 134 -22.99 1.81 0.67
N GLU A 135 -23.17 1.66 -0.65
CA GLU A 135 -23.78 0.49 -1.28
C GLU A 135 -22.93 -0.77 -1.08
N GLU A 136 -21.61 -0.60 -1.05
CA GLU A 136 -20.63 -1.68 -0.82
C GLU A 136 -20.24 -1.81 0.66
N ARG A 137 -20.66 -0.86 1.52
CA ARG A 137 -20.17 -0.68 2.89
C ARG A 137 -18.65 -0.73 2.99
N THR A 138 -17.98 -0.25 1.94
CA THR A 138 -16.52 -0.38 1.78
C THR A 138 -15.89 1.00 1.82
N SER A 139 -14.91 1.16 2.71
CA SER A 139 -14.09 2.37 2.76
C SER A 139 -12.78 2.16 2.02
N PHE A 140 -12.24 3.22 1.43
CA PHE A 140 -10.95 3.23 0.74
C PHE A 140 -10.04 4.23 1.42
N ILE A 141 -8.82 3.81 1.69
CA ILE A 141 -7.77 4.62 2.28
C ILE A 141 -6.63 4.72 1.27
N VAL A 142 -6.13 5.93 1.08
CA VAL A 142 -4.94 6.22 0.27
C VAL A 142 -3.81 6.65 1.20
N MET A 143 -2.68 5.98 1.08
CA MET A 143 -1.46 6.25 1.83
C MET A 143 -0.28 6.41 0.85
N PRO A 144 0.82 7.05 1.24
CA PRO A 144 2.05 7.00 0.45
C PRO A 144 2.50 5.55 0.22
N LEU A 145 3.12 5.27 -0.93
CA LEU A 145 3.81 3.98 -1.11
C LEU A 145 5.09 4.01 -0.27
N LEU A 146 5.18 3.09 0.69
CA LEU A 146 6.32 2.96 1.60
C LEU A 146 7.03 1.61 1.39
N ARG A 147 8.23 1.46 1.96
CA ARG A 147 8.99 0.20 1.97
C ARG A 147 8.94 -0.46 3.34
N ALA A 148 9.18 -1.77 3.41
CA ALA A 148 9.39 -2.45 4.69
C ALA A 148 10.56 -1.79 5.46
N CYS A 149 10.47 -1.73 6.79
CA CYS A 149 11.45 -1.03 7.62
C CYS A 149 12.90 -1.51 7.45
N ASP A 150 13.07 -2.77 7.06
CA ASP A 150 14.33 -3.51 6.90
C ASP A 150 14.71 -3.77 5.44
N SER A 151 14.06 -3.09 4.47
CA SER A 151 14.39 -3.15 3.04
C SER A 151 14.78 -1.77 2.49
N PRO A 152 16.07 -1.51 2.20
CA PRO A 152 17.20 -2.46 2.17
C PRO A 152 17.65 -2.86 3.59
N GLU A 153 18.53 -3.85 3.76
CA GLU A 153 18.96 -4.27 5.11
C GLU A 153 19.65 -3.14 5.91
N PHE A 154 19.66 -3.26 7.24
CA PHE A 154 20.43 -2.36 8.10
C PHE A 154 21.92 -2.70 8.01
N LEU A 155 22.76 -1.70 7.77
CA LEU A 155 24.21 -1.87 7.60
C LEU A 155 25.01 -1.63 8.88
N THR A 156 24.46 -0.88 9.83
CA THR A 156 25.14 -0.57 11.09
C THR A 156 24.21 -0.66 12.30
N VAL A 157 24.79 -0.86 13.48
CA VAL A 157 24.05 -0.79 14.76
C VAL A 157 23.44 0.60 14.95
N GLY A 158 24.10 1.66 14.46
CA GLY A 158 23.57 3.02 14.53
C GLY A 158 22.25 3.18 13.79
N GLU A 159 22.10 2.56 12.62
CA GLU A 159 20.86 2.59 11.84
C GLU A 159 19.72 1.85 12.58
N VAL A 160 20.02 0.74 13.27
CA VAL A 160 19.04 0.02 14.08
C VAL A 160 18.62 0.83 15.32
N VAL A 161 19.56 1.49 15.98
CA VAL A 161 19.28 2.34 17.15
C VAL A 161 18.42 3.54 16.75
N ASP A 162 18.72 4.19 15.62
CA ASP A 162 17.90 5.30 15.09
C ASP A 162 16.47 4.84 14.76
N PHE A 163 16.34 3.70 14.08
CA PHE A 163 15.04 3.07 13.82
C PHE A 163 14.23 2.83 15.09
N LEU A 164 14.82 2.15 16.10
CA LEU A 164 14.13 1.86 17.36
C LEU A 164 13.73 3.15 18.10
N TRP A 165 14.61 4.16 18.08
CA TRP A 165 14.33 5.46 18.68
C TRP A 165 13.09 6.11 18.07
N GLN A 166 13.03 6.19 16.74
CA GLN A 166 11.88 6.73 16.02
C GLN A 166 10.60 5.96 16.39
N ILE A 167 10.61 4.64 16.31
CA ILE A 167 9.40 3.82 16.59
C ILE A 167 8.91 3.99 18.03
N PHE A 168 9.81 4.03 19.02
CA PHE A 168 9.40 4.26 20.40
C PHE A 168 8.82 5.66 20.62
N GLU A 169 9.36 6.69 19.96
CA GLU A 169 8.78 8.04 19.98
C GLU A 169 7.39 8.07 19.33
N GLY A 170 7.21 7.38 18.19
CA GLY A 170 5.93 7.22 17.51
C GLY A 170 4.87 6.54 18.38
N LEU A 171 5.23 5.43 19.03
CA LEU A 171 4.33 4.73 19.95
C LEU A 171 4.01 5.57 21.19
N ALA A 172 5.00 6.28 21.76
CA ALA A 172 4.75 7.20 22.87
C ALA A 172 3.75 8.29 22.47
N SER A 173 3.88 8.87 21.27
CA SER A 173 2.92 9.84 20.73
C SER A 173 1.51 9.24 20.58
N MET A 174 1.37 8.00 20.12
CA MET A 174 0.07 7.32 20.09
C MET A 174 -0.52 7.16 21.51
N HIS A 175 0.31 6.78 22.48
CA HIS A 175 -0.10 6.60 23.86
C HIS A 175 -0.49 7.90 24.57
N GLU A 176 0.16 9.03 24.26
CA GLU A 176 -0.26 10.37 24.71
C GLU A 176 -1.71 10.69 24.26
N HIS A 177 -2.15 10.12 23.15
CA HIS A 177 -3.50 10.23 22.62
C HIS A 177 -4.43 9.09 23.06
N HIS A 178 -3.99 8.26 24.01
CA HIS A 178 -4.73 7.10 24.52
C HIS A 178 -5.09 6.10 23.42
N VAL A 179 -4.22 5.93 22.42
CA VAL A 179 -4.36 4.91 21.37
C VAL A 179 -3.24 3.89 21.49
N ALA A 180 -3.59 2.62 21.64
CA ALA A 180 -2.61 1.53 21.56
C ALA A 180 -2.68 0.89 20.16
N HIS A 181 -1.52 0.70 19.52
CA HIS A 181 -1.43 0.11 18.18
C HIS A 181 -1.92 -1.36 18.15
N ARG A 182 -1.51 -2.15 19.15
CA ARG A 182 -1.85 -3.57 19.38
C ARG A 182 -1.38 -4.58 18.31
N ASP A 183 -0.85 -4.12 17.19
CA ASP A 183 -0.24 -4.97 16.15
C ASP A 183 1.11 -4.42 15.64
N CYS A 184 1.98 -4.00 16.56
CA CYS A 184 3.25 -3.33 16.23
C CYS A 184 4.38 -4.36 15.98
N TRP A 185 4.26 -5.14 14.91
CA TRP A 185 5.32 -6.01 14.41
C TRP A 185 5.97 -5.42 13.15
N ALA A 186 7.14 -5.94 12.74
CA ALA A 186 7.94 -5.36 11.66
C ALA A 186 7.18 -5.15 10.34
N GLY A 187 6.22 -6.03 10.00
CA GLY A 187 5.41 -5.90 8.78
C GLY A 187 4.45 -4.70 8.76
N ASN A 188 4.19 -4.09 9.93
CA ASN A 188 3.37 -2.89 10.08
C ASN A 188 4.22 -1.63 10.33
N ILE A 189 5.54 -1.75 10.17
CA ILE A 189 6.47 -0.63 10.30
C ILE A 189 7.13 -0.41 8.95
N MET A 190 6.94 0.80 8.42
CA MET A 190 7.31 1.15 7.06
C MET A 190 8.31 2.28 7.06
N MET A 191 9.14 2.34 6.03
CA MET A 191 10.14 3.35 5.80
C MET A 191 9.70 4.27 4.67
N ASP A 192 9.81 5.59 4.86
CA ASP A 192 9.70 6.59 3.80
C ASP A 192 10.91 6.46 2.85
N PRO A 193 10.67 6.06 1.58
CA PRO A 193 11.76 5.87 0.65
C PRO A 193 12.21 7.17 -0.01
N GLY A 194 11.49 8.29 0.13
CA GLY A 194 11.63 9.46 -0.75
C GLY A 194 13.06 10.00 -0.89
N ASN A 195 13.80 10.10 0.22
CA ASN A 195 15.18 10.59 0.21
C ASN A 195 16.20 9.49 -0.14
N MET A 196 15.93 8.25 0.28
CA MET A 196 16.82 7.10 0.04
C MET A 196 16.75 6.58 -1.39
N TYR A 197 15.59 6.67 -2.04
CA TYR A 197 15.29 6.22 -3.41
C TYR A 197 14.88 7.41 -4.30
N PRO A 198 15.81 8.30 -4.67
CA PRO A 198 15.48 9.50 -5.45
C PRO A 198 14.97 9.20 -6.87
N ARG A 199 15.20 7.98 -7.38
CA ARG A 199 14.66 7.49 -8.66
C ARG A 199 13.50 6.49 -8.48
N SER A 200 12.96 6.41 -7.27
CA SER A 200 11.93 5.44 -6.88
C SER A 200 12.36 3.98 -7.10
N PHE A 201 11.40 3.08 -6.99
CA PHE A 201 11.52 1.63 -7.13
C PHE A 201 10.18 1.06 -7.61
N HIS A 202 10.18 -0.18 -8.08
CA HIS A 202 8.95 -0.84 -8.49
C HIS A 202 8.11 -1.30 -7.27
N PRO A 203 6.78 -1.08 -7.23
CA PRO A 203 5.95 -1.29 -6.03
C PRO A 203 5.81 -2.76 -5.57
N ILE A 204 6.12 -3.73 -6.43
CA ILE A 204 6.09 -5.17 -6.11
C ILE A 204 7.52 -5.71 -6.04
N GLU A 205 8.22 -5.73 -7.17
CA GLU A 205 9.65 -6.04 -7.25
C GLU A 205 10.51 -4.88 -6.70
N MET A 206 10.44 -4.64 -5.38
CA MET A 206 11.00 -3.44 -4.76
C MET A 206 12.53 -3.28 -4.91
N ASP A 207 13.26 -4.33 -5.25
CA ASP A 207 14.70 -4.25 -5.52
C ASP A 207 15.03 -3.79 -6.95
N LEU A 208 14.02 -3.66 -7.81
CA LEU A 208 14.13 -3.22 -9.19
C LEU A 208 13.62 -1.79 -9.38
N ASN A 209 14.17 -1.13 -10.39
CA ASN A 209 13.63 0.13 -10.89
C ASN A 209 12.25 -0.09 -11.54
N THR A 210 11.52 1.01 -11.81
CA THR A 210 10.13 0.95 -12.28
C THR A 210 9.93 0.31 -13.65
N ASP A 211 10.98 0.22 -14.48
CA ASP A 211 10.96 -0.45 -15.79
C ASP A 211 11.50 -1.89 -15.76
N LEU A 212 11.91 -2.38 -14.58
CA LEU A 212 12.44 -3.73 -14.34
C LEU A 212 13.77 -4.04 -15.06
N HIS A 213 14.45 -3.05 -15.64
CA HIS A 213 15.69 -3.27 -16.38
C HIS A 213 16.97 -3.10 -15.54
N GLY A 214 16.83 -2.90 -14.23
CA GLY A 214 17.97 -2.87 -13.31
C GLY A 214 17.56 -2.70 -11.85
N HIS A 215 18.56 -2.67 -10.97
CA HIS A 215 18.31 -2.47 -9.55
C HIS A 215 17.82 -1.04 -9.25
N ALA A 216 16.92 -0.93 -8.26
CA ALA A 216 16.50 0.34 -7.71
C ALA A 216 17.70 1.02 -6.98
N PRO A 217 18.21 2.14 -7.51
CA PRO A 217 19.37 2.79 -6.93
C PRO A 217 18.97 3.53 -5.65
N HIS A 218 19.70 3.27 -4.57
CA HIS A 218 19.43 3.85 -3.26
C HIS A 218 20.69 4.21 -2.49
N LYS A 219 20.51 5.02 -1.45
CA LYS A 219 21.54 5.38 -0.46
C LYS A 219 21.39 4.52 0.80
N SER A 220 22.46 4.45 1.61
CA SER A 220 22.38 3.87 2.96
C SER A 220 21.53 4.74 3.89
N ARG A 221 21.04 4.17 5.01
CA ARG A 221 20.35 4.96 6.04
C ARG A 221 21.34 5.88 6.77
N THR A 222 22.60 5.49 6.85
CA THR A 222 23.68 6.33 7.40
C THR A 222 23.88 7.62 6.60
N ASP A 223 23.90 7.53 5.26
CA ASP A 223 24.04 8.71 4.39
C ASP A 223 22.74 9.53 4.30
N CYS A 224 21.61 8.86 4.50
CA CYS A 224 20.29 9.43 4.29
C CYS A 224 19.28 8.81 5.28
N PRO A 225 19.23 9.31 6.54
CA PRO A 225 18.34 8.78 7.56
C PRO A 225 16.87 8.87 7.11
N PRO A 226 16.14 7.74 7.03
CA PRO A 226 14.75 7.75 6.65
C PRO A 226 13.85 8.12 7.83
N ARG A 227 12.61 8.50 7.50
CA ARG A 227 11.52 8.54 8.46
C ARG A 227 10.78 7.20 8.43
N TYR A 228 10.35 6.72 9.60
CA TYR A 228 9.52 5.52 9.69
C TYR A 228 8.05 5.85 10.00
N TYR A 229 7.17 4.94 9.63
CA TYR A 229 5.72 5.04 9.84
C TYR A 229 5.14 3.74 10.37
N LEU A 230 4.21 3.85 11.32
CA LEU A 230 3.32 2.79 11.80
C LEU A 230 2.07 2.74 10.91
N MET A 231 1.66 1.55 10.50
CA MET A 231 0.46 1.33 9.69
C MET A 231 -0.35 0.13 10.19
N ASP A 232 -1.50 -0.10 9.55
CA ASP A 232 -2.44 -1.16 9.89
C ASP A 232 -3.06 -1.01 11.28
N PHE A 233 -3.99 -0.06 11.39
CA PHE A 233 -4.67 0.24 12.65
C PHE A 233 -5.91 -0.63 12.89
N GLY A 234 -6.09 -1.73 12.15
CA GLY A 234 -7.27 -2.59 12.26
C GLY A 234 -7.46 -3.20 13.65
N LEU A 235 -6.38 -3.37 14.42
CA LEU A 235 -6.41 -3.86 15.81
C LEU A 235 -6.22 -2.77 16.85
N SER A 236 -5.97 -1.52 16.44
CA SER A 236 -5.71 -0.40 17.34
C SER A 236 -6.93 -0.08 18.19
N ASN A 237 -6.74 0.29 19.45
CA ASN A 237 -7.84 0.67 20.33
C ASN A 237 -7.61 2.06 20.91
N ARG A 238 -8.68 2.87 20.95
CA ARG A 238 -8.69 4.18 21.58
C ARG A 238 -9.41 4.10 22.92
N PHE A 239 -8.68 4.38 23.98
CA PHE A 239 -9.16 4.31 25.34
C PHE A 239 -9.79 5.63 25.77
N ASN A 240 -10.87 5.54 26.54
CA ASN A 240 -11.46 6.70 27.17
C ASN A 240 -10.61 7.08 28.40
N PRO A 241 -9.98 8.27 28.44
CA PRO A 241 -9.14 8.68 29.57
C PRO A 241 -9.90 8.70 30.91
N VAL A 242 -11.24 8.80 30.90
CA VAL A 242 -12.07 8.76 32.11
C VAL A 242 -12.10 7.37 32.75
N ASN A 243 -11.89 6.31 31.97
CA ASN A 243 -11.95 4.93 32.46
C ASN A 243 -10.60 4.42 32.98
N GLY A 244 -9.57 5.27 33.03
CA GLY A 244 -8.20 4.91 33.39
C GLY A 244 -7.44 4.21 32.25
N PRO A 245 -6.14 3.96 32.42
CA PRO A 245 -5.39 3.02 31.58
C PRO A 245 -5.89 1.58 31.75
#